data_AF-A0A7K4LNE6-F1
#
_entry.id   AF-A0A7K4LNE6-F1
#
_cell.length_a   1.000
_cell.length_b   1.000
_cell.length_c   1.000
_cell.angle_alpha   90.00
_cell.angle_beta   90.00
_cell.angle_gamma   90.00
#
_symmetry.space_group_name_H-M   'P 1'
#
loop_
_entity.id
_entity.type
_entity.pdbx_description
1 polymer ?
#
loop_
_entity_poly.entity_id
_entity_poly.type
_entity_poly.pdbx_seq_one_letter_code
_entity_poly.pdbx_strand_id
1 'polypeptide(L)'
;YLEICAVSRISKKEIGRCFKLILKALETSVDLITTGDFMSRFCSNLGLPKQVQMAATHIARKAVELDLVPGRSPISVAAAAIYMASQASAEKRTQKEIGDIAGVADVTIRQSYRLIYPRAPDLFPADFKFDTPVDKLPQL
;
A
#
# COMPACT_ATOMS: atom_id res chain seq x y z
N TYR A 1 -11.85 2.97 5.59
CA TYR A 1 -13.03 2.82 4.70
C TYR A 1 -13.63 1.42 4.72
N LEU A 2 -12.85 0.33 4.61
CA LEU A 2 -13.44 -1.02 4.59
C LEU A 2 -14.00 -1.48 5.94
N GLU A 3 -13.37 -1.08 7.05
CA GLU A 3 -13.84 -1.39 8.41
C GLU A 3 -15.24 -0.81 8.71
N ILE A 4 -15.60 0.33 8.11
CA ILE A 4 -16.90 1.01 8.30
C ILE A 4 -17.98 0.40 7.39
N CYS A 5 -17.62 -0.02 6.18
CA CYS A 5 -18.58 -0.66 5.27
C CYS A 5 -19.02 -2.05 5.76
N ALA A 6 -18.17 -2.77 6.51
CA ALA A 6 -18.48 -4.12 7.00
C ALA A 6 -19.62 -4.16 8.03
N VAL A 7 -19.89 -3.04 8.71
CA VAL A 7 -20.93 -2.91 9.76
C VAL A 7 -22.09 -1.99 9.34
N SER A 8 -22.13 -1.54 8.09
CA SER A 8 -23.12 -0.58 7.59
C SER A 8 -23.85 -1.13 6.37
N ARG A 9 -25.19 -0.96 6.31
CA ARG A 9 -26.03 -1.33 5.15
C ARG A 9 -25.84 -0.41 3.93
N ILE A 10 -24.93 0.55 4.01
CA ILE A 10 -24.77 1.63 3.03
C ILE A 10 -23.59 1.31 2.09
N SER A 11 -23.80 1.53 0.79
CA SER A 11 -22.75 1.28 -0.22
C SER A 11 -21.54 2.22 -0.05
N LYS A 12 -20.35 1.75 -0.42
CA LYS A 12 -19.09 2.53 -0.42
C LYS A 12 -19.21 3.84 -1.21
N LYS A 13 -20.03 3.86 -2.26
CA LYS A 13 -20.31 5.04 -3.10
C LYS A 13 -21.09 6.10 -2.33
N GLU A 14 -22.11 5.68 -1.59
CA GLU A 14 -22.92 6.57 -0.74
C GLU A 14 -22.08 7.12 0.41
N ILE A 15 -21.28 6.26 1.07
CA ILE A 15 -20.37 6.68 2.15
C ILE A 15 -19.38 7.73 1.63
N GLY A 16 -18.80 7.53 0.45
CA GLY A 16 -17.90 8.51 -0.17
C GLY A 16 -18.59 9.83 -0.54
N ARG A 17 -19.85 9.78 -0.97
CA ARG A 17 -20.66 10.98 -1.27
C ARG A 17 -20.98 11.74 0.02
N CYS A 18 -21.47 11.05 1.05
CA CYS A 18 -21.78 11.64 2.35
C CYS A 18 -20.54 12.22 3.02
N PHE A 19 -19.40 11.52 2.96
CA PHE A 19 -18.12 12.02 3.50
C PHE A 19 -17.72 13.35 2.85
N LYS A 20 -17.78 13.47 1.51
CA LYS A 20 -17.50 14.74 0.82
C LYS A 20 -18.48 15.86 1.18
N LEU A 21 -19.76 15.53 1.35
CA LEU A 21 -20.79 16.51 1.75
C LEU A 21 -20.57 17.01 3.19
N ILE A 22 -20.22 16.11 4.10
CA ILE A 22 -19.92 16.45 5.51
C ILE A 22 -18.68 17.34 5.59
N LEU A 23 -17.60 17.00 4.87
CA LEU A 23 -16.39 17.83 4.79
C LEU A 23 -16.70 19.25 4.30
N LYS A 24 -17.53 19.36 3.26
CA LYS A 24 -17.93 20.65 2.69
C LYS A 24 -18.84 21.46 3.63
N ALA A 25 -19.71 20.79 4.38
CA ALA A 25 -20.66 21.44 5.28
C ALA A 25 -20.02 21.90 6.60
N LEU A 26 -18.95 21.25 7.05
CA LEU A 26 -18.26 21.56 8.31
C LEU A 26 -17.05 22.50 8.13
N GLU A 27 -16.76 22.96 6.90
CA GLU A 27 -15.56 23.74 6.54
C GLU A 27 -14.25 23.14 7.11
N THR A 28 -14.24 21.82 7.30
CA THR A 28 -13.17 21.10 7.96
C THR A 28 -12.36 20.35 6.92
N SER A 29 -11.03 20.41 7.03
CA SER A 29 -10.14 19.49 6.32
C SER A 29 -9.84 18.32 7.24
N VAL A 30 -10.30 17.13 6.89
CA VAL A 30 -9.68 15.92 7.43
C VAL A 30 -8.33 15.83 6.74
N ASP A 31 -7.24 15.80 7.52
CA ASP A 31 -5.90 15.58 6.98
C ASP A 31 -5.95 14.41 6.00
N LEU A 32 -5.57 14.68 4.75
CA LEU A 32 -5.49 13.68 3.71
C LEU A 32 -4.71 12.49 4.28
N ILE A 33 -5.38 11.37 4.52
CA ILE A 33 -4.74 10.16 5.04
C ILE A 33 -3.51 9.89 4.18
N THR A 34 -2.33 10.06 4.76
CA THR A 34 -1.10 10.02 4.00
C THR A 34 -0.75 8.57 3.72
N THR A 35 0.02 8.31 2.67
CA THR A 35 0.56 6.97 2.39
C THR A 35 1.29 6.39 3.62
N GLY A 36 1.88 7.24 4.46
CA GLY A 36 2.54 6.86 5.71
C GLY A 36 1.60 6.28 6.77
N ASP A 37 0.41 6.86 6.95
CA ASP A 37 -0.58 6.40 7.92
C ASP A 37 -1.12 5.00 7.56
N PHE A 38 -1.33 4.76 6.27
CA PHE A 38 -1.68 3.45 5.75
C PHE A 38 -0.57 2.43 5.99
N MET A 39 0.68 2.81 5.72
CA MET A 39 1.83 1.92 5.83
C MET A 39 2.02 1.40 7.26
N SER A 40 1.96 2.29 8.25
CA SER A 40 2.11 1.89 9.66
C SER A 40 1.02 0.93 10.10
N ARG A 41 -0.24 1.20 9.75
CA ARG A 41 -1.34 0.32 10.13
C ARG A 41 -1.27 -1.04 9.42
N PHE A 42 -1.01 -1.04 8.10
CA PHE A 42 -1.00 -2.27 7.32
C PHE A 42 0.16 -3.19 7.73
N CYS A 43 1.38 -2.64 7.90
CA CYS A 43 2.53 -3.43 8.34
C CYS A 43 2.32 -4.02 9.73
N SER A 44 1.77 -3.23 10.68
CA SER A 44 1.45 -3.73 12.02
C SER A 44 0.43 -4.87 11.99
N ASN A 45 -0.66 -4.72 11.23
CA ASN A 45 -1.70 -5.75 11.11
C ASN A 45 -1.20 -7.02 10.42
N LEU A 46 -0.17 -6.91 9.56
CA LEU A 46 0.50 -8.04 8.92
C LEU A 46 1.65 -8.63 9.78
N GLY A 47 1.89 -8.10 10.98
CA GLY A 47 2.98 -8.52 11.85
C GLY A 47 4.37 -8.33 11.23
N LEU A 48 4.54 -7.34 10.35
CA LEU A 48 5.80 -7.12 9.65
C LEU A 48 6.80 -6.37 10.55
N PRO A 49 8.10 -6.73 10.50
CA PRO A 49 9.14 -6.02 11.23
C PRO A 49 9.25 -4.55 10.81
N LYS A 50 9.69 -3.69 11.74
CA LYS A 50 9.90 -2.26 11.49
C LYS A 50 10.81 -1.98 10.29
N GLN A 51 11.82 -2.82 10.06
CA GLN A 51 12.72 -2.70 8.90
C GLN A 51 11.96 -2.89 7.57
N VAL A 52 11.05 -3.87 7.51
CA VAL A 52 10.20 -4.11 6.32
C VAL A 52 9.22 -2.96 6.11
N GLN A 53 8.63 -2.44 7.18
CA GLN A 53 7.78 -1.25 7.12
C GLN A 53 8.53 -0.02 6.60
N MET A 54 9.75 0.22 7.08
CA MET A 54 10.59 1.34 6.61
C MET A 54 10.94 1.18 5.13
N ALA A 55 11.29 -0.04 4.69
CA ALA A 55 11.55 -0.34 3.29
C ALA A 55 10.31 -0.12 2.41
N ALA A 56 9.14 -0.64 2.81
CA ALA A 56 7.88 -0.44 2.11
C ALA A 56 7.51 1.05 2.00
N THR A 57 7.74 1.82 3.07
CA THR A 57 7.55 3.29 3.08
C THR A 57 8.46 3.96 2.06
N HIS A 58 9.74 3.58 2.04
CA HIS A 58 10.72 4.13 1.10
C HIS A 58 10.36 3.81 -0.35
N ILE A 59 10.04 2.54 -0.63
CA ILE A 59 9.63 2.06 -1.97
C ILE A 59 8.40 2.84 -2.45
N ALA A 60 7.37 2.96 -1.62
CA ALA A 60 6.15 3.68 -1.99
C ALA A 60 6.44 5.16 -2.29
N ARG A 61 7.27 5.81 -1.47
CA ARG A 61 7.68 7.21 -1.68
C ARG A 61 8.46 7.37 -2.98
N LYS A 62 9.48 6.52 -3.21
CA LYS A 62 10.29 6.54 -4.42
C LYS A 62 9.49 6.26 -5.68
N ALA A 63 8.54 5.33 -5.63
CA ALA A 63 7.66 5.02 -6.75
C ALA A 63 6.82 6.23 -7.19
N VAL A 64 6.38 7.06 -6.23
CA VAL A 64 5.67 8.32 -6.51
C VAL A 64 6.63 9.41 -7.01
N GLU A 65 7.79 9.56 -6.38
CA GLU A 65 8.84 10.53 -6.81
C GLU A 65 9.29 10.29 -8.26
N LEU A 66 9.35 9.03 -8.68
CA LEU A 66 9.77 8.61 -10.02
C LEU A 66 8.60 8.48 -11.02
N ASP A 67 7.38 8.88 -10.62
CA ASP A 67 6.16 8.80 -11.42
C ASP A 67 5.89 7.41 -12.05
N LEU A 68 6.22 6.34 -11.32
CA LEU A 68 6.08 4.95 -11.82
C LEU A 68 4.63 4.44 -11.78
N VAL A 69 3.77 5.11 -11.01
CA VAL A 69 2.41 4.64 -10.69
C VAL A 69 1.33 5.67 -11.06
N PRO A 70 1.32 6.19 -12.30
CA PRO A 70 0.38 7.23 -12.69
C PRO A 70 -1.06 6.73 -12.59
N GLY A 71 -1.93 7.53 -11.98
CA GLY A 71 -3.35 7.21 -11.82
C GLY A 71 -3.67 6.07 -10.85
N ARG A 72 -2.70 5.52 -10.12
CA ARG A 72 -2.95 4.51 -9.08
C ARG A 72 -3.32 5.17 -7.76
N SER A 73 -4.23 4.55 -7.02
CA SER A 73 -4.61 5.04 -5.69
C SER A 73 -3.45 4.86 -4.69
N PRO A 74 -3.25 5.78 -3.73
CA PRO A 74 -2.19 5.65 -2.71
C PRO A 74 -2.22 4.31 -1.94
N ILE A 75 -3.42 3.77 -1.70
CA ILE A 75 -3.60 2.47 -1.03
C ILE A 75 -3.07 1.33 -1.91
N SER A 76 -3.32 1.36 -3.21
CA SER A 76 -2.82 0.36 -4.16
C SER A 76 -1.29 0.39 -4.25
N VAL A 77 -0.70 1.59 -4.24
CA VAL A 77 0.75 1.78 -4.24
C VAL A 77 1.36 1.26 -2.94
N ALA A 78 0.76 1.60 -1.79
CA ALA A 78 1.19 1.09 -0.49
C ALA A 78 1.14 -0.45 -0.44
N ALA A 79 0.04 -1.06 -0.90
CA ALA A 79 -0.10 -2.52 -0.92
C ALA A 79 0.95 -3.19 -1.82
N ALA A 80 1.26 -2.61 -2.98
CA ALA A 80 2.32 -3.13 -3.86
C ALA A 80 3.73 -2.98 -3.26
N ALA A 81 4.00 -1.86 -2.58
CA ALA A 81 5.27 -1.63 -1.89
C ALA A 81 5.46 -2.58 -0.69
N ILE A 82 4.39 -2.83 0.09
CA ILE A 82 4.39 -3.83 1.16
C ILE A 82 4.66 -5.21 0.59
N TYR A 83 3.97 -5.59 -0.50
CA TYR A 83 4.20 -6.88 -1.15
C TYR A 83 5.68 -7.01 -1.57
N MET A 84 6.22 -6.03 -2.29
CA MET A 84 7.63 -6.01 -2.71
C MET A 84 8.60 -6.15 -1.53
N ALA A 85 8.43 -5.35 -0.48
CA ALA A 85 9.29 -5.39 0.70
C ALA A 85 9.19 -6.72 1.45
N SER A 86 7.98 -7.27 1.58
CA SER A 86 7.76 -8.57 2.24
C SER A 86 8.44 -9.71 1.48
N GLN A 87 8.36 -9.71 0.14
CA GLN A 87 8.96 -10.75 -0.72
C GLN A 87 10.49 -10.67 -0.73
N ALA A 88 11.06 -9.48 -0.53
CA ALA A 88 12.49 -9.29 -0.35
C ALA A 88 13.01 -9.68 1.05
N SER A 89 12.10 -9.95 2.00
CA SER A 89 12.40 -10.30 3.38
C SER A 89 12.10 -11.78 3.68
N ALA A 90 12.51 -12.22 4.87
CA ALA A 90 12.12 -13.54 5.39
C ALA A 90 10.60 -13.62 5.66
N GLU A 91 9.97 -12.50 6.03
CA GLU A 91 8.55 -12.39 6.38
C GLU A 91 7.69 -12.13 5.14
N LYS A 92 7.56 -13.16 4.29
CA LYS A 92 6.81 -13.08 3.03
C LYS A 92 5.31 -13.05 3.31
N ARG A 93 4.60 -12.06 2.71
CA ARG A 93 3.14 -11.97 2.74
C ARG A 93 2.56 -12.18 1.34
N THR A 94 1.45 -12.89 1.28
CA THR A 94 0.70 -13.15 0.05
C THR A 94 -0.09 -11.92 -0.39
N GLN A 95 -0.44 -11.85 -1.68
CA GLN A 95 -1.31 -10.79 -2.20
C GLN A 95 -2.66 -10.77 -1.45
N LYS A 96 -3.19 -11.95 -1.14
CA LYS A 96 -4.46 -12.11 -0.42
C LYS A 96 -4.41 -11.51 0.98
N GLU A 97 -3.40 -11.87 1.79
CA GLU A 97 -3.24 -11.31 3.14
C GLU A 97 -3.14 -9.78 3.13
N ILE A 98 -2.38 -9.23 2.19
CA ILE A 98 -2.23 -7.78 2.05
C ILE A 98 -3.55 -7.16 1.56
N GLY A 99 -4.22 -7.81 0.61
CA GLY A 99 -5.50 -7.39 0.05
C GLY A 99 -6.60 -7.34 1.10
N ASP A 100 -6.66 -8.33 1.99
CA ASP A 100 -7.63 -8.40 3.09
C ASP A 100 -7.45 -7.24 4.08
N ILE A 101 -6.20 -6.87 4.40
CA ILE A 101 -5.88 -5.76 5.32
C ILE A 101 -6.05 -4.38 4.66
N ALA A 102 -5.57 -4.21 3.43
CA ALA A 102 -5.67 -2.94 2.71
C ALA A 102 -7.07 -2.72 2.08
N GLY A 103 -7.86 -3.79 1.99
CA GLY A 103 -9.13 -3.90 1.29
C GLY A 103 -9.08 -3.46 -0.17
N VAL A 104 -8.07 -3.99 -0.86
CA VAL A 104 -7.89 -3.90 -2.31
C VAL A 104 -7.86 -5.31 -2.88
N ALA A 105 -8.38 -5.50 -4.09
CA ALA A 105 -8.32 -6.80 -4.73
C ALA A 105 -6.89 -7.19 -5.10
N ASP A 106 -6.57 -8.49 -5.04
CA ASP A 106 -5.25 -9.04 -5.40
C ASP A 106 -4.77 -8.58 -6.78
N VAL A 107 -5.68 -8.51 -7.75
CA VAL A 107 -5.39 -8.02 -9.11
C VAL A 107 -4.90 -6.57 -9.12
N THR A 108 -5.38 -5.74 -8.20
CA THR A 108 -4.96 -4.34 -8.06
C THR A 108 -3.54 -4.24 -7.51
N ILE A 109 -3.20 -5.10 -6.54
CA ILE A 109 -1.84 -5.21 -6.00
C ILE A 109 -0.90 -5.65 -7.12
N ARG A 110 -1.27 -6.71 -7.85
CA ARG A 110 -0.49 -7.24 -8.97
C ARG A 110 -0.22 -6.19 -10.05
N GLN A 111 -1.27 -5.48 -10.49
CA GLN A 111 -1.12 -4.45 -11.51
C GLN A 111 -0.20 -3.32 -11.05
N SER A 112 -0.30 -2.90 -9.79
CA SER A 112 0.55 -1.84 -9.23
C SER A 112 2.00 -2.33 -9.05
N TYR A 113 2.18 -3.58 -8.63
CA TYR A 113 3.48 -4.22 -8.50
C TYR A 113 4.23 -4.30 -9.83
N ARG A 114 3.54 -4.71 -10.92
CA ARG A 114 4.12 -4.77 -12.27
C ARG A 114 4.67 -3.42 -12.75
N LEU A 115 4.11 -2.31 -12.30
CA LEU A 115 4.59 -0.97 -12.66
C LEU A 115 5.91 -0.61 -11.96
N ILE A 116 6.07 -1.01 -10.70
CA ILE A 116 7.25 -0.69 -9.90
C ILE A 116 8.37 -1.73 -10.03
N TYR A 117 8.04 -2.97 -10.41
CA TYR A 117 8.99 -4.08 -10.54
C TYR A 117 10.21 -3.79 -11.42
N PRO A 118 10.08 -3.17 -12.62
CA PRO A 118 11.24 -2.88 -13.48
C PRO A 118 12.26 -1.95 -12.85
N ARG A 119 11.87 -1.18 -11.83
CA ARG A 119 12.73 -0.26 -11.08
C ARG A 119 13.04 -0.75 -9.67
N ALA A 120 12.69 -2.00 -9.32
CA ALA A 120 12.88 -2.52 -7.97
C ALA A 120 14.28 -2.24 -7.37
N PRO A 121 15.41 -2.39 -8.10
CA PRO A 121 16.74 -2.07 -7.55
C PRO A 121 16.90 -0.61 -7.08
N ASP A 122 16.23 0.33 -7.75
CA ASP A 122 16.30 1.77 -7.47
C ASP A 122 15.37 2.19 -6.31
N LEU A 123 14.44 1.31 -5.91
CA LEU A 123 13.37 1.63 -4.96
C LEU A 123 13.69 1.20 -3.52
N PHE A 124 14.60 0.26 -3.31
CA PHE A 124 14.96 -0.17 -1.95
C PHE A 124 15.92 0.82 -1.28
N PRO A 125 15.83 0.98 0.06
CA PRO A 125 16.88 1.67 0.82
C PRO A 125 18.24 1.01 0.61
N ALA A 126 19.31 1.80 0.54
CA ALA A 126 20.67 1.29 0.33
C ALA A 126 21.17 0.36 1.46
N ASP A 127 20.62 0.52 2.66
CA ASP A 127 20.94 -0.26 3.86
C ASP A 127 20.00 -1.46 4.08
N PHE A 128 19.10 -1.75 3.12
CA PHE A 128 18.17 -2.86 3.25
C PHE A 128 18.87 -4.22 3.15
N LYS A 129 18.60 -5.09 4.12
CA LYS A 129 19.12 -6.47 4.14
C LYS A 129 18.16 -7.40 3.41
N PHE A 130 18.55 -7.82 2.22
CA PHE A 130 17.77 -8.76 1.41
C PHE A 130 17.90 -10.19 1.93
N ASP A 131 16.75 -10.82 2.18
CA ASP A 131 16.64 -12.28 2.30
C ASP A 131 16.52 -12.92 0.91
N THR A 132 15.73 -12.28 0.05
CA THR A 132 15.60 -12.64 -1.36
C THR A 132 16.12 -11.49 -2.21
N PRO A 133 17.18 -11.69 -3.01
CA PRO A 133 17.75 -10.62 -3.82
C PRO A 133 16.79 -10.19 -4.93
N VAL A 134 16.96 -8.96 -5.44
CA VAL A 134 16.00 -8.30 -6.33
C VAL A 134 15.75 -9.09 -7.62
N ASP A 135 16.77 -9.74 -8.17
CA ASP A 135 16.70 -10.59 -9.36
C ASP A 135 15.85 -11.85 -9.17
N LYS A 136 15.64 -12.27 -7.92
CA LYS A 136 14.82 -13.44 -7.55
C LYS A 136 13.45 -13.07 -7.00
N LEU A 137 13.07 -11.79 -7.05
CA LEU A 137 11.72 -11.37 -6.64
C LEU A 137 10.64 -11.94 -7.58
N PRO A 138 9.45 -12.28 -7.06
CA PRO A 138 8.38 -12.87 -7.86
C PRO A 138 7.97 -12.00 -9.05
N GLN A 139 8.03 -12.55 -10.26
CA GLN A 139 7.46 -11.92 -11.44
C GLN A 139 5.98 -12.32 -11.54
N LEU A 140 5.09 -11.32 -11.46
CA LEU A 140 3.64 -11.53 -11.45
C LEU A 140 2.97 -11.17 -12.77
#